data_AF-A0A2G6L8D3-F1
#
_entry.id   AF-A0A2G6L8D3-F1
#
_cell.length_a   1.000
_cell.length_b   1.000
_cell.length_c   1.000
_cell.angle_alpha   90.00
_cell.angle_beta   90.00
_cell.angle_gamma   90.00
#
_symmetry.space_group_name_H-M   'P 1'
#
loop_
_entity.id
_entity.type
_entity.pdbx_description
1 polymer ?
#
loop_
_entity_poly.entity_id
_entity_poly.type
_entity_poly.pdbx_seq_one_letter_code
_entity_poly.pdbx_strand_id
1 'polypeptide(L)'
;MLTRLAQIAAILSVTGLLAGCPRLYIAFEKHGGAFLAPVDGQEFVHLPNDAWDSNENALVYFYRPTSQWAEDEIDAPSVYIDDQHYFNIRGNGYTWLEMAPGRRRLTMRRPLGLVLGFEGLGHFALELIIDTEFELEPGKVYYFRYSEVSPPSASNPDLPADHPLATGDMQLVSRDTAIEEISQTRFIVSKAPFAKSNAGISIVERNKEDTYEATLAELEIAREEEIEQLKAEGHYRNAKWYWPFSGGPTKRLKTDLQIEKLEIEWQQYQAELKRQKELENAGKKKWWQLF
;
A
#
# COMPACT_ATOMS: atom_id res chain seq x y z
N MET A 1 20.23 -45.30 -3.96
CA MET A 1 19.19 -44.68 -4.82
C MET A 1 18.12 -43.96 -4.02
N LEU A 2 17.59 -44.53 -2.91
CA LEU A 2 16.61 -43.85 -2.04
C LEU A 2 17.07 -42.48 -1.50
N THR A 3 18.35 -42.32 -1.16
CA THR A 3 18.90 -41.07 -0.60
C THR A 3 18.91 -39.91 -1.60
N ARG A 4 19.15 -40.19 -2.89
CA ARG A 4 19.11 -39.16 -3.94
C ARG A 4 17.68 -38.76 -4.29
N LEU A 5 16.74 -39.70 -4.27
CA LEU A 5 15.31 -39.41 -4.46
C LEU A 5 14.74 -38.58 -3.31
N ALA A 6 15.14 -38.86 -2.06
CA ALA A 6 14.77 -38.05 -0.91
C ALA A 6 15.39 -36.65 -0.94
N GLN A 7 16.64 -36.51 -1.39
CA GLN A 7 17.28 -35.20 -1.59
C GLN A 7 16.62 -34.40 -2.72
N ILE A 8 16.29 -35.04 -3.85
CA ILE A 8 15.59 -34.39 -4.96
C ILE A 8 14.17 -33.99 -4.54
N ALA A 9 13.46 -34.83 -3.78
CA ALA A 9 12.14 -34.51 -3.25
C ALA A 9 12.19 -33.36 -2.24
N ALA A 10 13.20 -33.31 -1.37
CA ALA A 10 13.44 -32.20 -0.45
C ALA A 10 13.78 -30.89 -1.18
N ILE A 11 14.62 -30.95 -2.22
CA ILE A 11 14.94 -29.77 -3.04
C ILE A 11 13.70 -29.29 -3.81
N LEU A 12 12.91 -30.20 -4.39
CA LEU A 12 11.66 -29.87 -5.09
C LEU A 12 10.58 -29.29 -4.18
N SER A 13 10.47 -29.76 -2.93
CA SER A 13 9.55 -29.21 -1.93
C SER A 13 10.02 -27.86 -1.38
N VAL A 14 11.32 -27.63 -1.26
CA VAL A 14 11.89 -26.30 -0.96
C VAL A 14 11.67 -25.33 -2.12
N THR A 15 11.79 -25.75 -3.38
CA THR A 15 11.49 -24.88 -4.55
C THR A 15 9.99 -24.67 -4.76
N GLY A 16 9.14 -25.62 -4.40
CA GLY A 16 7.67 -25.46 -4.45
C GLY A 16 7.16 -24.42 -3.44
N LEU A 17 7.84 -24.28 -2.30
CA LEU A 17 7.58 -23.24 -1.30
C LEU A 17 8.12 -21.84 -1.71
N LEU A 18 8.98 -21.78 -2.73
CA LEU A 18 9.52 -20.51 -3.27
C LEU A 18 8.71 -19.98 -4.47
N ALA A 19 7.72 -20.71 -4.97
CA ALA A 19 6.82 -20.24 -6.04
C ALA A 19 5.90 -19.10 -5.58
N GLY A 20 5.86 -18.82 -4.27
CA GLY A 20 5.40 -17.56 -3.71
C GLY A 20 6.22 -17.27 -2.47
N CYS A 21 7.35 -16.59 -2.61
CA CYS A 21 8.15 -16.13 -1.46
C CYS A 21 7.20 -15.38 -0.50
N PRO A 22 6.92 -15.91 0.70
CA PRO A 22 5.98 -15.27 1.59
C PRO A 22 6.59 -13.96 2.06
N ARG A 23 5.91 -12.83 1.78
CA ARG A 23 6.42 -11.47 1.99
C ARG A 23 6.75 -11.26 3.46
N LEU A 24 7.99 -10.89 3.76
CA LEU A 24 8.49 -10.71 5.12
C LEU A 24 8.28 -9.27 5.57
N TYR A 25 7.56 -9.08 6.68
CA TYR A 25 7.24 -7.77 7.23
C TYR A 25 8.08 -7.49 8.47
N ILE A 26 8.90 -6.45 8.41
CA ILE A 26 9.82 -6.04 9.49
C ILE A 26 9.83 -4.51 9.60
N ALA A 27 9.63 -3.97 10.79
CA ALA A 27 9.82 -2.56 11.19
C ALA A 27 11.06 -2.37 12.08
N PHE A 28 12.20 -2.94 11.69
CA PHE A 28 13.47 -2.69 12.35
C PHE A 28 13.76 -1.18 12.33
N GLU A 29 14.08 -0.59 13.50
CA GLU A 29 14.29 0.87 13.69
C GLU A 29 13.07 1.79 13.42
N LYS A 30 11.89 1.21 13.17
CA LYS A 30 10.67 1.95 12.85
C LYS A 30 9.52 1.72 13.85
N HIS A 31 9.64 0.72 14.72
CA HIS A 31 8.56 0.26 15.61
C HIS A 31 8.35 1.10 16.87
N GLY A 32 9.24 2.03 17.22
CA GLY A 32 9.19 2.76 18.48
C GLY A 32 7.90 3.57 18.66
N GLY A 33 7.18 3.27 19.73
CA GLY A 33 5.98 3.96 20.18
C GLY A 33 6.25 5.31 20.84
N ALA A 34 5.17 5.98 21.28
CA ALA A 34 5.25 7.31 21.87
C ALA A 34 6.05 7.33 23.18
N PHE A 35 6.04 6.23 23.95
CA PHE A 35 6.82 6.09 25.18
C PHE A 35 8.33 6.25 24.93
N LEU A 36 8.83 5.70 23.82
CA LEU A 36 10.24 5.78 23.43
C LEU A 36 10.56 7.05 22.64
N ALA A 37 9.61 7.51 21.82
CA ALA A 37 9.81 8.61 20.89
C ALA A 37 8.54 9.47 20.79
N PRO A 38 8.29 10.39 21.75
CA PRO A 38 7.09 11.21 21.76
C PRO A 38 7.01 12.10 20.52
N VAL A 39 5.78 12.40 20.08
CA VAL A 39 5.53 13.23 18.89
C VAL A 39 5.55 14.71 19.26
N ASP A 40 6.53 15.44 18.71
CA ASP A 40 6.80 16.86 19.00
C ASP A 40 6.90 17.71 17.73
N GLY A 41 6.40 17.20 16.60
CA GLY A 41 6.37 17.96 15.35
C GLY A 41 5.41 19.16 15.39
N GLN A 42 5.24 19.78 14.22
CA GLN A 42 4.34 20.90 14.04
C GLN A 42 2.90 20.50 14.37
N GLU A 43 2.15 21.41 14.98
CA GLU A 43 0.71 21.26 15.19
C GLU A 43 -0.02 21.08 13.86
N PHE A 44 -1.20 20.46 13.90
CA PHE A 44 -1.95 20.21 12.69
C PHE A 44 -2.32 21.50 11.97
N VAL A 45 -1.90 21.56 10.70
CA VAL A 45 -2.37 22.55 9.73
C VAL A 45 -2.76 21.79 8.48
N HIS A 46 -3.96 22.06 7.98
CA HIS A 46 -4.40 21.47 6.73
C HIS A 46 -3.46 21.89 5.60
N LEU A 47 -3.03 20.93 4.80
CA LEU A 47 -2.16 21.17 3.66
C LEU A 47 -2.98 21.94 2.62
N PRO A 48 -2.52 23.11 2.16
CA PRO A 48 -3.30 23.89 1.23
C PRO A 48 -3.40 23.18 -0.12
N ASN A 49 -4.48 23.41 -0.86
CA ASN A 49 -4.81 22.67 -2.08
C ASN A 49 -3.81 22.86 -3.24
N ASP A 50 -2.94 23.86 -3.13
CA ASP A 50 -1.85 24.19 -4.06
C ASP A 50 -0.53 23.47 -3.72
N ALA A 51 -0.41 22.89 -2.52
CA ALA A 51 0.79 22.18 -2.08
C ALA A 51 0.83 20.70 -2.52
N TRP A 52 -0.22 20.22 -3.18
CA TRP A 52 -0.33 18.87 -3.74
C TRP A 52 -1.19 18.90 -5.02
N ASP A 53 -1.13 17.85 -5.85
CA ASP A 53 -1.85 17.84 -7.12
C ASP A 53 -3.32 17.42 -6.93
N SER A 54 -4.13 18.37 -6.45
CA SER A 54 -5.55 18.17 -6.13
C SER A 54 -6.44 17.86 -7.33
N ASN A 55 -5.96 18.01 -8.57
CA ASN A 55 -6.75 17.66 -9.74
C ASN A 55 -6.64 16.16 -10.08
N GLU A 56 -5.47 15.57 -9.83
CA GLU A 56 -5.14 14.21 -10.26
C GLU A 56 -5.09 13.21 -9.10
N ASN A 57 -4.76 13.66 -7.89
CA ASN A 57 -4.47 12.81 -6.75
C ASN A 57 -5.53 12.94 -5.63
N ALA A 58 -5.39 12.13 -4.59
CA ALA A 58 -6.15 12.25 -3.34
C ALA A 58 -5.19 12.53 -2.18
N LEU A 59 -5.66 13.24 -1.16
CA LEU A 59 -4.90 13.50 0.06
C LEU A 59 -5.47 12.70 1.22
N VAL A 60 -4.63 11.90 1.88
CA VAL A 60 -5.06 11.01 2.96
C VAL A 60 -4.33 11.37 4.24
N TYR A 61 -5.07 11.82 5.24
CA TYR A 61 -4.57 12.04 6.59
C TYR A 61 -4.73 10.79 7.44
N PHE A 62 -3.71 10.50 8.23
CA PHE A 62 -3.76 9.49 9.28
C PHE A 62 -3.45 10.16 10.60
N TYR A 63 -4.27 9.92 11.62
CA TYR A 63 -4.05 10.51 12.94
C TYR A 63 -4.51 9.61 14.08
N ARG A 64 -3.89 9.80 15.24
CA ARG A 64 -4.22 9.11 16.49
C ARG A 64 -4.41 10.14 17.59
N PRO A 65 -5.63 10.27 18.15
CA PRO A 65 -5.88 11.12 19.31
C PRO A 65 -4.99 10.74 20.50
N THR A 66 -4.72 11.70 21.38
CA THR A 66 -3.96 11.45 22.61
C THR A 66 -4.76 10.56 23.57
N SER A 67 -4.09 9.58 24.18
CA SER A 67 -4.64 8.78 25.28
C SER A 67 -3.52 8.19 26.12
N GLN A 68 -3.77 7.85 27.39
CA GLN A 68 -2.76 7.24 28.25
C GLN A 68 -2.20 5.95 27.63
N TRP A 69 -3.08 5.12 27.05
CA TRP A 69 -2.69 3.91 26.34
C TRP A 69 -1.73 4.19 25.18
N ALA A 70 -2.00 5.22 24.38
CA ALA A 70 -1.18 5.57 23.23
C ALA A 70 0.18 6.19 23.61
N GLU A 71 0.25 6.90 24.73
CA GLU A 71 1.49 7.51 25.24
C GLU A 71 2.41 6.49 25.94
N ASP A 72 1.84 5.49 26.59
CA ASP A 72 2.60 4.41 27.28
C ASP A 72 3.01 3.28 26.31
N GLU A 73 2.66 3.37 25.03
CA GLU A 73 2.95 2.34 24.05
C GLU A 73 4.44 2.32 23.67
N ILE A 74 5.07 1.15 23.80
CA ILE A 74 6.47 0.89 23.44
C ILE A 74 6.63 0.62 21.93
N ASP A 75 5.66 -0.08 21.34
CA ASP A 75 5.66 -0.53 19.94
C ASP A 75 4.45 0.08 19.21
N ALA A 76 4.67 1.09 18.37
CA ALA A 76 3.60 1.73 17.60
C ALA A 76 3.16 0.85 16.41
N PRO A 77 1.86 0.75 16.12
CA PRO A 77 1.35 0.06 14.95
C PRO A 77 1.90 0.62 13.65
N SER A 78 2.28 -0.27 12.74
CA SER A 78 2.79 0.01 11.42
C SER A 78 1.66 0.13 10.40
N VAL A 79 1.71 1.17 9.58
CA VAL A 79 0.77 1.41 8.49
C VAL A 79 1.38 1.01 7.16
N TYR A 80 0.63 0.17 6.45
CA TYR A 80 0.92 -0.32 5.12
C TYR A 80 -0.15 0.14 4.14
N ILE A 81 0.31 0.60 2.98
CA ILE A 81 -0.54 0.83 1.81
C ILE A 81 0.00 -0.06 0.71
N ASP A 82 -0.87 -0.89 0.12
CA ASP A 82 -0.52 -1.83 -0.96
C ASP A 82 0.72 -2.68 -0.60
N ASP A 83 0.72 -3.23 0.62
CA ASP A 83 1.79 -4.04 1.21
C ASP A 83 3.17 -3.33 1.34
N GLN A 84 3.23 -2.00 1.22
CA GLN A 84 4.42 -1.19 1.52
C GLN A 84 4.31 -0.46 2.87
N HIS A 85 5.36 -0.56 3.69
CA HIS A 85 5.47 0.16 4.96
C HIS A 85 5.78 1.64 4.73
N TYR A 86 5.02 2.54 5.37
CA TYR A 86 5.29 3.97 5.31
C TYR A 86 5.67 4.57 6.67
N PHE A 87 4.83 4.36 7.69
CA PHE A 87 5.03 4.99 9.00
C PHE A 87 4.41 4.17 10.12
N ASN A 88 4.78 4.52 11.35
CA ASN A 88 4.19 3.97 12.56
C ASN A 88 3.36 5.06 13.23
N ILE A 89 2.13 4.72 13.64
CA ILE A 89 1.17 5.68 14.17
C ILE A 89 1.28 5.82 15.69
N ARG A 90 2.13 6.76 16.10
CA ARG A 90 2.38 7.05 17.52
C ARG A 90 1.23 7.86 18.13
N GLY A 91 1.11 7.78 19.46
CA GLY A 91 0.21 8.61 20.26
C GLY A 91 0.34 10.10 19.94
N ASN A 92 -0.79 10.80 19.94
CA ASN A 92 -0.90 12.23 19.67
C ASN A 92 -0.30 12.68 18.31
N GLY A 93 -0.19 11.75 17.35
CA GLY A 93 0.48 11.97 16.08
C GLY A 93 -0.49 12.08 14.90
N TYR A 94 -0.14 12.90 13.92
CA TYR A 94 -0.70 12.85 12.57
C TYR A 94 0.37 12.81 11.48
N THR A 95 -0.02 12.29 10.32
CA THR A 95 0.74 12.35 9.07
C THR A 95 -0.24 12.41 7.90
N TRP A 96 0.30 12.61 6.70
CA TRP A 96 -0.46 12.56 5.46
C TRP A 96 0.32 11.83 4.38
N LEU A 97 -0.41 11.27 3.41
CA LEU A 97 0.09 10.70 2.17
C LEU A 97 -0.71 11.30 1.01
N GLU A 98 -0.02 11.81 -0.01
CA GLU A 98 -0.65 12.07 -1.31
C GLU A 98 -0.62 10.78 -2.12
N MET A 99 -1.78 10.34 -2.60
CA MET A 99 -1.98 9.02 -3.18
C MET A 99 -2.66 9.13 -4.54
N ALA A 100 -2.31 8.23 -5.47
CA ALA A 100 -3.03 8.16 -6.74
C ALA A 100 -4.50 7.74 -6.49
N PRO A 101 -5.47 8.11 -7.33
CA PRO A 101 -6.85 7.65 -7.20
C PRO A 101 -6.99 6.16 -7.55
N GLY A 102 -8.09 5.54 -7.12
CA GLY A 102 -8.41 4.12 -7.33
C GLY A 102 -8.46 3.30 -6.04
N ARG A 103 -8.72 1.99 -6.19
CA ARG A 103 -8.76 1.01 -5.10
C ARG A 103 -7.39 0.82 -4.47
N ARG A 104 -7.34 0.84 -3.14
CA ARG A 104 -6.13 0.66 -2.33
C ARG A 104 -6.38 -0.25 -1.16
N ARG A 105 -5.32 -0.93 -0.72
CA ARG A 105 -5.37 -1.79 0.46
C ARG A 105 -4.67 -1.10 1.63
N LEU A 106 -5.42 -0.86 2.70
CA LEU A 106 -4.89 -0.42 3.98
C LEU A 106 -4.70 -1.64 4.88
N THR A 107 -3.47 -1.83 5.34
CA THR A 107 -3.15 -2.84 6.33
C THR A 107 -2.44 -2.19 7.52
N MET A 108 -2.88 -2.50 8.74
CA MET A 108 -2.22 -2.06 9.96
C MET A 108 -1.85 -3.25 10.82
N ARG A 109 -0.61 -3.27 11.28
CA ARG A 109 -0.05 -4.40 12.04
C ARG A 109 0.65 -3.88 13.27
N ARG A 110 0.50 -4.58 14.40
CA ARG A 110 1.28 -4.29 15.59
C ARG A 110 2.56 -5.13 15.57
N PRO A 111 3.76 -4.51 15.64
CA PRO A 111 4.99 -5.26 15.85
C PRO A 111 5.02 -5.81 17.29
N LEU A 112 5.55 -7.02 17.48
CA LEU A 112 5.82 -7.55 18.82
C LEU A 112 7.31 -7.39 19.17
N GLY A 113 7.61 -6.52 20.13
CA GLY A 113 8.64 -6.73 21.15
C GLY A 113 10.11 -6.71 20.71
N LEU A 114 10.69 -5.50 20.76
CA LEU A 114 12.03 -5.15 21.29
C LEU A 114 13.35 -5.74 20.74
N VAL A 115 13.40 -6.74 19.87
CA VAL A 115 14.71 -7.21 19.34
C VAL A 115 14.89 -7.05 17.83
N LEU A 116 13.84 -7.16 17.00
CA LEU A 116 14.01 -7.06 15.53
C LEU A 116 12.85 -6.41 14.75
N GLY A 117 11.76 -5.97 15.41
CA GLY A 117 10.62 -5.38 14.71
C GLY A 117 9.92 -6.33 13.74
N PHE A 118 9.89 -7.64 14.01
CA PHE A 118 9.19 -8.60 13.16
C PHE A 118 7.66 -8.43 13.29
N GLU A 119 6.96 -8.42 12.16
CA GLU A 119 5.50 -8.17 12.10
C GLU A 119 4.71 -9.31 11.49
N GLY A 120 5.33 -10.10 10.60
CA GLY A 120 4.65 -11.22 9.96
C GLY A 120 5.33 -11.75 8.70
N LEU A 121 4.72 -12.79 8.12
CA LEU A 121 5.14 -13.46 6.89
C LEU A 121 3.90 -13.83 6.05
N GLY A 122 3.74 -13.23 4.86
CA GLY A 122 2.57 -13.44 4.01
C GLY A 122 1.26 -13.02 4.71
N HIS A 123 0.35 -13.99 4.88
CA HIS A 123 -0.95 -13.82 5.57
C HIS A 123 -0.86 -13.98 7.09
N PHE A 124 0.26 -14.47 7.61
CA PHE A 124 0.48 -14.56 9.05
C PHE A 124 0.98 -13.21 9.55
N ALA A 125 0.12 -12.49 10.26
CA ALA A 125 0.49 -11.32 11.07
C ALA A 125 0.39 -11.71 12.54
N LEU A 126 1.34 -11.26 13.35
CA LEU A 126 1.32 -11.54 14.79
C LEU A 126 0.11 -10.90 15.47
N GLU A 127 -0.23 -9.67 15.05
CA GLU A 127 -1.44 -8.96 15.43
C GLU A 127 -1.84 -8.03 14.29
N LEU A 128 -2.93 -8.39 13.61
CA LEU A 128 -3.52 -7.64 12.53
C LEU A 128 -4.63 -6.75 13.09
N ILE A 129 -4.45 -5.43 13.01
CA ILE A 129 -5.44 -4.45 13.49
C ILE A 129 -6.50 -4.24 12.42
N ILE A 130 -6.08 -4.03 11.17
CA ILE A 130 -6.99 -3.90 10.04
C ILE A 130 -6.33 -4.41 8.76
N ASP A 131 -7.16 -4.98 7.89
CA ASP A 131 -6.82 -5.31 6.51
C ASP A 131 -8.08 -5.14 5.66
N THR A 132 -8.11 -4.06 4.90
CA THR A 132 -9.31 -3.68 4.16
C THR A 132 -8.95 -2.86 2.94
N GLU A 133 -9.87 -2.82 1.98
CA GLU A 133 -9.72 -2.01 0.79
C GLU A 133 -10.60 -0.77 0.88
N PHE A 134 -10.14 0.30 0.24
CA PHE A 134 -10.85 1.57 0.18
C PHE A 134 -10.63 2.20 -1.19
N GLU A 135 -11.59 3.01 -1.63
CA GLU A 135 -11.54 3.70 -2.91
C GLU A 135 -11.15 5.17 -2.72
N LEU A 136 -10.18 5.63 -3.49
CA LEU A 136 -9.77 7.03 -3.52
C LEU A 136 -10.25 7.73 -4.78
N GLU A 137 -10.84 8.91 -4.61
CA GLU A 137 -11.24 9.77 -5.71
C GLU A 137 -10.32 10.99 -5.84
N PRO A 138 -10.07 11.46 -7.07
CA PRO A 138 -9.24 12.64 -7.29
C PRO A 138 -9.86 13.88 -6.64
N GLY A 139 -9.02 14.72 -6.03
CA GLY A 139 -9.38 15.95 -5.34
C GLY A 139 -10.06 15.77 -3.98
N LYS A 140 -10.31 14.54 -3.54
CA LYS A 140 -10.89 14.28 -2.21
C LYS A 140 -9.81 14.20 -1.13
N VAL A 141 -10.22 14.58 0.08
CA VAL A 141 -9.42 14.49 1.30
C VAL A 141 -10.07 13.49 2.26
N TYR A 142 -9.29 12.51 2.69
CA TYR A 142 -9.74 11.43 3.56
C TYR A 142 -9.04 11.50 4.93
N TYR A 143 -9.74 11.11 6.00
CA TYR A 143 -9.24 11.17 7.37
C TYR A 143 -9.37 9.81 8.03
N PHE A 144 -8.24 9.12 8.20
CA PHE A 144 -8.14 7.86 8.90
C PHE A 144 -7.75 8.13 10.36
N ARG A 145 -8.66 7.76 11.26
CA ARG A 145 -8.54 7.87 12.71
C ARG A 145 -8.17 6.52 13.28
N TYR A 146 -7.14 6.47 14.10
CA TYR A 146 -6.79 5.28 14.88
C TYR A 146 -6.99 5.51 16.38
N SER A 147 -7.74 4.65 17.06
CA SER A 147 -7.84 4.62 18.53
C SER A 147 -8.35 3.26 19.01
N GLU A 148 -7.70 2.69 20.02
CA GLU A 148 -8.10 1.40 20.63
C GLU A 148 -8.97 1.59 21.90
N VAL A 149 -9.03 2.81 22.42
CA VAL A 149 -9.64 3.10 23.73
C VAL A 149 -10.88 3.95 23.64
N SER A 150 -11.10 4.63 22.51
CA SER A 150 -12.24 5.53 22.33
C SER A 150 -12.75 5.51 20.89
N PRO A 151 -14.07 5.36 20.68
CA PRO A 151 -14.67 5.57 19.37
C PRO A 151 -14.69 7.07 19.00
N PRO A 152 -14.87 7.41 17.72
CA PRO A 152 -15.09 8.78 17.26
C PRO A 152 -16.42 9.32 17.78
N SER A 153 -16.58 10.65 17.77
CA SER A 153 -17.84 11.31 18.14
C SER A 153 -19.01 10.93 17.21
N ALA A 154 -18.72 10.62 15.94
CA ALA A 154 -19.68 10.12 14.97
C ALA A 154 -19.03 9.17 13.96
N SER A 155 -19.76 8.13 13.56
CA SER A 155 -19.39 7.25 12.44
C SER A 155 -19.52 7.99 11.11
N ASN A 156 -18.74 7.58 10.11
CA ASN A 156 -18.82 8.14 8.78
C ASN A 156 -20.13 7.71 8.07
N PRO A 157 -20.99 8.67 7.66
CA PRO A 157 -22.27 8.35 7.02
C PRO A 157 -22.13 7.73 5.63
N ASP A 158 -20.99 7.93 4.96
CA ASP A 158 -20.74 7.44 3.60
C ASP A 158 -20.32 5.96 3.59
N LEU A 159 -20.07 5.37 4.75
CA LEU A 159 -19.70 3.96 4.89
C LEU A 159 -20.86 3.12 5.44
N PRO A 160 -21.04 1.89 4.92
CA PRO A 160 -21.91 0.91 5.56
C PRO A 160 -21.51 0.67 7.02
N ALA A 161 -22.50 0.46 7.89
CA ALA A 161 -22.27 0.27 9.32
C ALA A 161 -21.47 -0.99 9.66
N ASP A 162 -21.42 -1.97 8.76
CA ASP A 162 -20.65 -3.21 8.87
C ASP A 162 -19.27 -3.13 8.18
N HIS A 163 -18.93 -2.00 7.56
CA HIS A 163 -17.63 -1.82 6.93
C HIS A 163 -16.51 -1.80 7.99
N PRO A 164 -15.35 -2.47 7.76
CA PRO A 164 -14.26 -2.48 8.74
C PRO A 164 -13.80 -1.08 9.19
N LEU A 165 -13.75 -0.13 8.24
CA LEU A 165 -13.45 1.29 8.48
C LEU A 165 -14.55 2.08 9.21
N ALA A 166 -15.70 1.49 9.51
CA ALA A 166 -16.77 2.11 10.28
C ALA A 166 -16.73 1.70 11.76
N THR A 167 -16.30 0.48 12.09
CA THR A 167 -16.45 -0.12 13.44
C THR A 167 -15.16 -0.60 14.12
N GLY A 168 -14.03 -0.66 13.41
CA GLY A 168 -12.74 -1.09 13.98
C GLY A 168 -11.97 0.01 14.73
N ASP A 169 -10.74 -0.30 15.16
CA ASP A 169 -9.85 0.69 15.80
C ASP A 169 -9.31 1.72 14.80
N MET A 170 -9.17 1.31 13.54
CA MET A 170 -8.86 2.18 12.41
C MET A 170 -10.13 2.48 11.63
N GLN A 171 -10.53 3.75 11.61
CA GLN A 171 -11.79 4.20 11.03
C GLN A 171 -11.57 5.34 10.04
N LEU A 172 -12.29 5.32 8.94
CA LEU A 172 -12.41 6.47 8.05
C LEU A 172 -13.51 7.36 8.61
N VAL A 173 -13.18 8.58 9.01
CA VAL A 173 -14.12 9.54 9.59
C VAL A 173 -14.42 10.69 8.64
N SER A 174 -15.53 11.40 8.90
CA SER A 174 -15.85 12.64 8.18
C SER A 174 -14.85 13.74 8.54
N ARG A 175 -14.77 14.77 7.69
CA ARG A 175 -13.92 15.93 7.95
C ARG A 175 -14.28 16.64 9.26
N ASP A 176 -15.57 16.81 9.54
CA ASP A 176 -16.01 17.54 10.72
C ASP A 176 -15.59 16.82 12.01
N THR A 177 -15.81 15.50 12.08
CA THR A 177 -15.31 14.65 13.17
C THR A 177 -13.80 14.70 13.28
N ALA A 178 -13.09 14.63 12.15
CA ALA A 178 -11.63 14.62 12.14
C ALA A 178 -11.05 15.92 12.69
N ILE A 179 -11.58 17.08 12.28
CA ILE A 179 -11.04 18.40 12.66
C ILE A 179 -11.13 18.66 14.18
N GLU A 180 -12.17 18.14 14.85
CA GLU A 180 -12.30 18.23 16.31
C GLU A 180 -11.12 17.57 17.05
N GLU A 181 -10.60 16.47 16.50
CA GLU A 181 -9.56 15.65 17.14
C GLU A 181 -8.16 15.94 16.58
N ILE A 182 -7.99 15.92 15.25
CA ILE A 182 -6.70 16.05 14.58
C ILE A 182 -6.05 17.40 14.83
N SER A 183 -6.84 18.45 15.07
CA SER A 183 -6.33 19.79 15.40
C SER A 183 -5.47 19.83 16.68
N GLN A 184 -5.63 18.85 17.57
CA GLN A 184 -4.88 18.73 18.81
C GLN A 184 -3.60 17.89 18.66
N THR A 185 -3.42 17.25 17.50
CA THR A 185 -2.31 16.33 17.24
C THR A 185 -1.09 17.04 16.64
N ARG A 186 0.06 16.37 16.66
CA ARG A 186 1.35 16.88 16.15
C ARG A 186 1.91 16.01 15.03
N PHE A 187 2.69 16.62 14.13
CA PHE A 187 3.22 15.92 12.97
C PHE A 187 4.24 14.85 13.37
N ILE A 188 4.10 13.65 12.81
CA ILE A 188 4.97 12.50 13.07
C ILE A 188 6.33 12.71 12.37
N VAL A 189 7.30 13.23 13.11
CA VAL A 189 8.68 13.40 12.64
C VAL A 189 9.50 12.13 12.81
N SER A 190 10.36 11.83 11.84
CA SER A 190 11.30 10.70 11.92
C SER A 190 12.32 10.91 13.05
N LYS A 191 12.41 9.96 13.99
CA LYS A 191 13.35 10.01 15.14
C LYS A 191 14.19 8.74 15.21
N ALA A 192 15.47 8.85 14.91
CA ALA A 192 16.41 7.75 15.10
C ALA A 192 16.72 7.52 16.61
N PRO A 193 17.03 6.28 17.03
CA PRO A 193 17.18 5.08 16.20
C PRO A 193 15.90 4.23 16.07
N PHE A 194 14.83 4.51 16.82
CA PHE A 194 13.71 3.56 16.95
C PHE A 194 12.40 3.97 16.26
N ALA A 195 12.25 5.22 15.83
CA ALA A 195 11.02 5.77 15.27
C ALA A 195 11.27 6.47 13.93
N LYS A 196 12.00 5.82 13.03
CA LYS A 196 12.14 6.30 11.64
C LYS A 196 10.79 6.22 10.93
N SER A 197 10.42 7.27 10.20
CA SER A 197 9.13 7.37 9.53
C SER A 197 9.28 7.99 8.14
N ASN A 198 8.54 7.47 7.16
CA ASN A 198 8.36 8.09 5.84
C ASN A 198 6.97 8.76 5.80
N ALA A 199 6.76 9.70 6.71
CA ALA A 199 5.53 10.48 6.88
C ALA A 199 5.55 11.77 6.03
N GLY A 200 4.37 12.23 5.60
CA GLY A 200 4.21 13.52 4.91
C GLY A 200 4.85 13.55 3.52
N ILE A 201 4.58 12.54 2.71
CA ILE A 201 5.15 12.38 1.37
C ILE A 201 4.09 12.07 0.33
N SER A 202 4.44 12.32 -0.93
CA SER A 202 3.67 11.82 -2.08
C SER A 202 4.13 10.41 -2.43
N ILE A 203 3.17 9.50 -2.56
CA ILE A 203 3.40 8.08 -2.90
C ILE A 203 2.71 7.70 -4.22
N VAL A 204 2.25 8.68 -4.99
CA VAL A 204 1.54 8.54 -6.27
C VAL A 204 2.33 7.71 -7.27
N GLU A 205 3.64 7.96 -7.41
CA GLU A 205 4.50 7.20 -8.33
C GLU A 205 4.52 5.71 -7.95
N ARG A 206 4.65 5.43 -6.65
CA ARG A 206 4.67 4.06 -6.14
C ARG A 206 3.30 3.39 -6.26
N ASN A 207 2.20 4.08 -5.95
CA ASN A 207 0.87 3.52 -6.11
C ASN A 207 0.55 3.14 -7.57
N LYS A 208 0.98 3.95 -8.54
CA LYS A 208 0.80 3.63 -9.97
C LYS A 208 1.63 2.42 -10.38
N GLU A 209 2.84 2.28 -9.85
CA GLU A 209 3.68 1.09 -10.04
C GLU A 209 3.03 -0.16 -9.44
N ASP A 210 2.59 -0.10 -8.18
CA ASP A 210 1.92 -1.23 -7.50
C ASP A 210 0.64 -1.64 -8.24
N THR A 211 -0.15 -0.67 -8.73
CA THR A 211 -1.36 -0.94 -9.53
C THR A 211 -1.02 -1.62 -10.85
N TYR A 212 0.03 -1.17 -11.53
CA TYR A 212 0.51 -1.77 -12.77
C TYR A 212 0.97 -3.22 -12.55
N GLU A 213 1.80 -3.47 -11.52
CA GLU A 213 2.29 -4.80 -11.18
C GLU A 213 1.15 -5.77 -10.83
N ALA A 214 0.19 -5.31 -10.02
CA ALA A 214 -0.97 -6.12 -9.64
C ALA A 214 -1.86 -6.44 -10.85
N THR A 215 -2.17 -5.44 -11.69
CA THR A 215 -2.99 -5.64 -12.89
C THR A 215 -2.31 -6.58 -13.87
N LEU A 216 -1.00 -6.46 -14.06
CA LEU A 216 -0.23 -7.35 -14.93
C LEU A 216 -0.29 -8.80 -14.43
N ALA A 217 -0.08 -9.02 -13.12
CA ALA A 217 -0.16 -10.36 -12.53
C ALA A 217 -1.56 -10.98 -12.68
N GLU A 218 -2.63 -10.20 -12.47
CA GLU A 218 -4.00 -10.65 -12.69
C GLU A 218 -4.26 -11.03 -14.16
N LEU A 219 -3.77 -10.23 -15.11
CA LEU A 219 -3.88 -10.50 -16.54
C LEU A 219 -3.08 -11.73 -16.97
N GLU A 220 -1.91 -11.99 -16.37
CA GLU A 220 -1.12 -13.19 -16.63
C GLU A 220 -1.86 -14.46 -16.17
N ILE A 221 -2.49 -14.43 -15.00
CA ILE A 221 -3.32 -15.55 -14.52
C ILE A 221 -4.52 -15.76 -15.45
N ALA A 222 -5.25 -14.68 -15.78
CA ALA A 222 -6.39 -14.76 -16.68
C ALA A 222 -5.99 -15.25 -18.09
N ARG A 223 -4.77 -14.93 -18.53
CA ARG A 223 -4.21 -15.39 -19.79
C ARG A 223 -3.97 -16.89 -19.78
N GLU A 224 -3.45 -17.46 -18.69
CA GLU A 224 -3.30 -18.91 -18.55
C GLU A 224 -4.65 -19.62 -18.61
N GLU A 225 -5.66 -19.08 -17.92
CA GLU A 225 -7.03 -19.59 -17.97
C GLU A 225 -7.64 -19.52 -19.38
N GLU A 226 -7.44 -18.42 -20.11
CA GLU A 226 -7.88 -18.27 -21.49
C GLU A 226 -7.19 -19.30 -22.41
N ILE A 227 -5.90 -19.59 -22.19
CA ILE A 227 -5.17 -20.63 -22.94
C ILE A 227 -5.78 -22.01 -22.69
N GLU A 228 -6.09 -22.35 -21.43
CA GLU A 228 -6.72 -23.63 -21.08
C GLU A 228 -8.11 -23.77 -21.70
N GLN A 229 -8.90 -22.68 -21.73
CA GLN A 229 -10.18 -22.65 -22.44
C GLN A 229 -10.01 -22.89 -23.94
N LEU A 230 -9.04 -22.21 -24.59
CA LEU A 230 -8.76 -22.42 -26.00
C LEU A 230 -8.27 -23.84 -26.30
N LYS A 231 -7.55 -24.49 -25.38
CA LYS A 231 -7.20 -25.92 -25.49
C LYS A 231 -8.43 -26.80 -25.47
N ALA A 232 -9.36 -26.57 -24.55
CA ALA A 232 -10.60 -27.32 -24.44
C ALA A 232 -11.51 -27.16 -25.68
N GLU A 233 -11.53 -25.96 -26.26
CA GLU A 233 -12.29 -25.65 -27.49
C GLU A 233 -11.62 -26.15 -28.78
N GLY A 234 -10.44 -26.75 -28.70
CA GLY A 234 -9.68 -27.21 -29.88
C GLY A 234 -9.02 -26.08 -30.67
N HIS A 235 -8.97 -24.87 -30.11
CA HIS A 235 -8.32 -23.70 -30.67
C HIS A 235 -6.85 -23.56 -30.24
N TYR A 236 -6.20 -24.67 -29.91
CA TYR A 236 -4.79 -24.71 -29.53
C TYR A 236 -4.00 -25.71 -30.38
N ARG A 237 -2.90 -25.25 -30.96
CA ARG A 237 -2.00 -26.10 -31.73
C ARG A 237 -0.95 -26.71 -30.81
N ASN A 238 -0.91 -28.03 -30.75
CA ASN A 238 0.15 -28.73 -30.00
C ASN A 238 1.52 -28.53 -30.65
N ALA A 239 2.56 -28.42 -29.80
CA ALA A 239 3.93 -28.35 -30.26
C ALA A 239 4.33 -29.65 -30.97
N LYS A 240 5.16 -29.55 -32.00
CA LYS A 240 5.71 -30.72 -32.69
C LYS A 240 6.84 -31.30 -31.86
N TRP A 241 6.99 -32.63 -31.84
CA TRP A 241 8.01 -33.31 -31.05
C TRP A 241 9.46 -32.85 -31.35
N TYR A 242 9.73 -32.44 -32.59
CA TYR A 242 11.05 -31.93 -33.01
C TYR A 242 11.23 -30.42 -32.83
N TRP A 243 10.18 -29.70 -32.43
CA TRP A 243 10.22 -28.25 -32.18
C TRP A 243 9.24 -27.88 -31.05
N PRO A 244 9.65 -28.02 -29.78
CA PRO A 244 8.77 -27.86 -28.62
C PRO A 244 8.18 -26.45 -28.48
N PHE A 245 8.73 -25.46 -29.20
CA PHE A 245 8.26 -24.07 -29.21
C PHE A 245 7.24 -23.76 -30.33
N SER A 246 6.79 -24.74 -31.13
CA SER A 246 5.89 -24.48 -32.29
C SER A 246 4.40 -24.54 -31.92
N GLY A 247 4.09 -24.83 -30.66
CA GLY A 247 2.73 -24.92 -30.17
C GLY A 247 2.24 -23.57 -29.68
N GLY A 248 0.93 -23.34 -29.75
CA GLY A 248 0.34 -22.09 -29.29
C GLY A 248 -1.14 -21.94 -29.66
N PRO A 249 -1.79 -20.91 -29.12
CA PRO A 249 -3.18 -20.60 -29.44
C PRO A 249 -3.34 -20.20 -30.90
N THR A 250 -4.43 -20.64 -31.52
CA THR A 250 -4.74 -20.37 -32.94
C THR A 250 -5.48 -19.05 -33.15
N LYS A 251 -5.99 -18.47 -32.06
CA LYS A 251 -6.64 -17.15 -32.00
C LYS A 251 -5.79 -16.21 -31.15
N ARG A 252 -5.85 -14.91 -31.44
CA ARG A 252 -5.24 -13.88 -30.59
C ARG A 252 -6.00 -13.83 -29.25
N LEU A 253 -5.28 -13.82 -28.15
CA LEU A 253 -5.89 -13.75 -26.83
C LEU A 253 -6.42 -12.35 -26.55
N LYS A 254 -7.55 -12.27 -25.85
CA LYS A 254 -8.08 -11.00 -25.36
C LYS A 254 -7.16 -10.44 -24.27
N THR A 255 -6.62 -11.32 -23.43
CA THR A 255 -5.66 -10.95 -22.37
C THR A 255 -4.37 -10.35 -22.94
N ASP A 256 -3.84 -10.89 -24.06
CA ASP A 256 -2.67 -10.28 -24.74
C ASP A 256 -2.93 -8.83 -25.16
N LEU A 257 -4.13 -8.52 -25.67
CA LEU A 257 -4.52 -7.15 -26.05
C LEU A 257 -4.59 -6.23 -24.82
N GLN A 258 -5.07 -6.75 -23.69
CA GLN A 258 -5.15 -5.99 -22.44
C GLN A 258 -3.76 -5.71 -21.87
N ILE A 259 -2.86 -6.69 -21.89
CA ILE A 259 -1.47 -6.54 -21.47
C ILE A 259 -0.75 -5.50 -22.36
N GLU A 260 -0.87 -5.61 -23.69
CA GLU A 260 -0.27 -4.63 -24.61
C GLU A 260 -0.78 -3.20 -24.32
N LYS A 261 -2.08 -3.05 -24.07
CA LYS A 261 -2.66 -1.76 -23.72
C LYS A 261 -2.09 -1.22 -22.40
N LEU A 262 -2.02 -2.06 -21.36
CA LEU A 262 -1.48 -1.72 -20.05
C LEU A 262 0.00 -1.30 -20.15
N GLU A 263 0.81 -2.01 -20.92
CA GLU A 263 2.21 -1.68 -21.17
C GLU A 263 2.37 -0.32 -21.88
N ILE A 264 1.53 -0.03 -22.87
CA ILE A 264 1.54 1.27 -23.57
C ILE A 264 1.21 2.40 -22.60
N GLU A 265 0.16 2.26 -21.79
CA GLU A 265 -0.25 3.25 -20.78
C GLU A 265 0.88 3.49 -19.77
N TRP A 266 1.52 2.42 -19.29
CA TRP A 266 2.66 2.50 -18.39
C TRP A 266 3.87 3.20 -19.01
N GLN A 267 4.21 2.88 -20.27
CA GLN A 267 5.31 3.53 -20.98
C GLN A 267 5.05 5.03 -21.20
N GLN A 268 3.81 5.41 -21.50
CA GLN A 268 3.43 6.82 -21.64
C GLN A 268 3.60 7.57 -20.33
N TYR A 269 3.15 6.99 -19.22
CA TYR A 269 3.32 7.55 -17.89
C TYR A 269 4.80 7.72 -17.52
N GLN A 270 5.63 6.70 -17.75
CA GLN A 270 7.07 6.78 -17.49
C GLN A 270 7.78 7.84 -18.35
N ALA A 271 7.37 7.98 -19.61
CA ALA A 271 7.88 9.03 -20.49
C ALA A 271 7.50 10.44 -19.99
N GLU A 272 6.28 10.60 -19.48
CA GLU A 272 5.82 11.86 -18.88
C GLU A 272 6.60 12.20 -17.61
N LEU A 273 6.77 11.25 -16.69
CA LEU A 273 7.58 11.43 -15.48
C LEU A 273 9.01 11.85 -15.82
N LYS A 274 9.63 11.18 -16.78
CA LYS A 274 10.98 11.51 -17.23
C LYS A 274 11.05 12.93 -17.79
N ARG A 275 10.08 13.32 -18.61
CA ARG A 275 9.96 14.68 -19.15
C ARG A 275 9.80 15.72 -18.04
N GLN A 276 8.99 15.44 -17.01
CA GLN A 276 8.82 16.33 -15.86
C GLN A 276 10.13 16.49 -15.08
N LYS A 277 10.81 15.38 -14.75
CA LYS A 277 12.11 15.38 -14.06
C LYS A 277 13.17 16.16 -14.85
N GLU A 278 13.19 16.03 -16.19
CA GLU A 278 14.09 16.81 -17.06
C GLU A 278 13.79 18.32 -17.03
N LEU A 279 12.51 18.72 -17.01
CA LEU A 279 12.12 20.13 -16.91
C LEU A 279 12.50 20.74 -15.56
N GLU A 280 12.27 20.01 -14.46
CA GLU A 280 12.65 20.43 -13.11
C GLU A 280 14.18 20.59 -13.00
N ASN A 281 14.94 19.62 -13.49
CA ASN A 281 16.41 19.69 -13.54
C ASN A 281 16.93 20.85 -14.40
N ALA A 282 16.19 21.23 -15.45
CA ALA A 282 16.51 22.39 -16.28
C ALA A 282 16.15 23.74 -15.63
N GLY A 283 15.73 23.75 -14.36
CA GLY A 283 15.36 24.96 -13.62
C GLY A 283 14.03 25.58 -14.08
N LYS A 284 13.28 24.91 -14.96
CA LYS A 284 11.96 25.34 -15.40
C LYS A 284 10.94 24.79 -14.40
N LYS A 285 10.71 25.55 -13.32
CA LYS A 285 9.62 25.25 -12.36
C LYS A 285 8.29 25.10 -13.11
N LYS A 286 7.40 24.23 -12.60
CA LYS A 286 6.04 24.04 -13.11
C LYS A 286 5.37 25.40 -13.30
N TRP A 287 4.72 25.62 -14.45
CA TRP A 287 4.06 26.90 -14.76
C TRP A 287 2.90 27.23 -13.80
N TRP A 288 2.32 26.22 -13.14
CA TRP A 288 1.33 26.37 -12.08
C TRP A 288 1.91 26.73 -10.71
N GLN A 289 3.23 26.69 -10.52
CA GLN A 289 3.90 27.19 -9.29
C GLN A 289 4.27 28.68 -9.38
N LEU A 290 3.83 29.36 -10.45
CA LEU A 290 4.05 30.79 -10.70
C LEU A 290 2.79 31.64 -10.54
N PHE A 291 1.67 31.04 -10.10
CA PHE A 291 0.38 31.69 -9.87
C PHE A 291 -0.21 31.29 -8.53
#